data_AF-A0A6G9YC77-F1
#
_entry.id   AF-A0A6G9YC77-F1
#
_cell.length_a   1.000
_cell.length_b   1.000
_cell.length_c   1.000
_cell.angle_alpha   90.00
_cell.angle_beta   90.00
_cell.angle_gamma   90.00
#
_symmetry.space_group_name_H-M   'P 1'
#
loop_
_entity.id
_entity.type
_entity.pdbx_description
1 polymer ?
#
loop_
_entity_poly.entity_id
_entity_poly.type
_entity_poly.pdbx_seq_one_letter_code
_entity_poly.pdbx_strand_id
1 'polypeptide(L)'
;MDLKAEKSRWDYLKGEAEAGRLLLDPDVAKDCRAACDKQIELYQKLRTDLNAMAVVTGLGRFDCADELAKMLGAKAIGGDGDVDSALQAHIEVVTLMRDTIQKSIDKLQAQDEQNAQGFKQT
;
A
#
# COMPACT_ATOMS: atom_id res chain seq x y z
N MET A 1 -3.15 -14.13 -1.36
CA MET A 1 -1.97 -13.46 -0.81
C MET A 1 -2.25 -13.21 0.67
N ASP A 2 -1.39 -13.71 1.57
CA ASP A 2 -1.56 -13.46 3.00
C ASP A 2 -0.97 -12.09 3.35
N LEU A 3 -1.84 -11.09 3.56
CA LEU A 3 -1.43 -9.72 3.83
C LEU A 3 -0.67 -9.56 5.15
N LYS A 4 -0.92 -10.44 6.14
CA LYS A 4 -0.17 -10.40 7.40
C LYS A 4 1.25 -10.87 7.18
N ALA A 5 1.44 -11.97 6.46
CA ALA A 5 2.76 -12.46 6.08
C ALA A 5 3.54 -11.44 5.25
N GLU A 6 2.88 -10.78 4.28
CA GLU A 6 3.50 -9.72 3.49
C GLU A 6 3.91 -8.53 4.37
N LYS A 7 3.03 -8.06 5.28
CA LYS A 7 3.37 -6.98 6.22
C LYS A 7 4.62 -7.32 7.05
N SER A 8 4.66 -8.51 7.64
CA SER A 8 5.83 -8.98 8.40
C SER A 8 7.10 -9.04 7.57
N ARG A 9 7.02 -9.48 6.32
CA ARG A 9 8.15 -9.50 5.39
C ARG A 9 8.67 -8.08 5.11
N TRP A 10 7.77 -7.15 4.83
CA TRP A 10 8.15 -5.76 4.52
C TRP A 10 8.64 -5.00 5.74
N ASP A 11 8.14 -5.30 6.94
CA ASP A 11 8.69 -4.78 8.19
C ASP A 11 10.14 -5.24 8.40
N TYR A 12 10.43 -6.51 8.11
CA TYR A 12 11.81 -7.02 8.13
C TYR A 12 12.70 -6.32 7.12
N LEU A 13 12.26 -6.21 5.86
CA LEU A 13 13.03 -5.53 4.80
C LEU A 13 13.27 -4.05 5.08
N LYS A 14 12.32 -3.38 5.75
CA LYS A 14 12.50 -2.02 6.26
C LYS A 14 13.68 -1.94 7.23
N GLY A 15 13.77 -2.87 8.17
CA GLY A 15 14.91 -2.96 9.10
C GLY A 15 16.24 -3.21 8.38
N GLU A 16 16.25 -4.03 7.33
CA GLU A 16 17.43 -4.23 6.48
C GLU A 16 17.83 -2.95 5.71
N ALA A 17 16.85 -2.18 5.22
CA ALA A 17 17.09 -0.90 4.55
C ALA A 17 17.65 0.16 5.53
N GLU A 18 17.08 0.27 6.72
CA GLU A 18 17.54 1.17 7.78
C GLU A 18 18.98 0.83 8.22
N ALA A 19 19.31 -0.47 8.28
CA ALA A 19 20.65 -0.95 8.57
C ALA A 19 21.63 -0.83 7.38
N GLY A 20 21.17 -0.41 6.19
CA GLY A 20 21.97 -0.32 4.97
C GLY A 20 22.38 -1.67 4.37
N ARG A 21 21.69 -2.75 4.73
CA ARG A 21 21.92 -4.10 4.18
C ARG A 21 21.05 -4.41 2.98
N LEU A 22 19.97 -3.65 2.77
CA LEU A 22 19.17 -3.70 1.54
C LEU A 22 19.67 -2.65 0.55
N LEU A 23 20.33 -3.10 -0.51
CA LEU A 23 20.80 -2.27 -1.62
C LEU A 23 19.94 -2.57 -2.85
N LEU A 24 19.32 -1.54 -3.39
CA LEU A 24 18.56 -1.61 -4.63
C LEU A 24 19.27 -0.77 -5.69
N ASP A 25 19.21 -1.21 -6.94
CA ASP A 25 19.62 -0.35 -8.04
C ASP A 25 18.79 0.96 -8.00
N PRO A 26 19.41 2.16 -8.05
CA PRO A 26 18.71 3.42 -7.85
C PRO A 26 17.58 3.67 -8.85
N ASP A 27 17.74 3.25 -10.11
CA ASP A 27 16.73 3.52 -11.14
C ASP A 27 15.57 2.53 -11.00
N VAL A 28 15.87 1.25 -10.73
CA VAL A 28 14.84 0.27 -10.38
C VAL A 28 14.09 0.66 -9.12
N ALA A 29 14.78 1.20 -8.11
CA ALA A 29 14.17 1.62 -6.85
C ALA A 29 13.21 2.81 -7.05
N LYS A 30 13.58 3.79 -7.88
CA LYS A 30 12.69 4.91 -8.23
C LYS A 30 11.44 4.42 -8.95
N ASP A 31 11.58 3.53 -9.92
CA ASP A 31 10.46 2.97 -10.68
C ASP A 31 9.54 2.15 -9.77
N CYS A 32 10.09 1.30 -8.90
CA CYS A 32 9.32 0.52 -7.93
C CYS A 32 8.57 1.43 -6.95
N ARG A 33 9.22 2.50 -6.46
CA ARG A 33 8.57 3.49 -5.58
C ARG A 33 7.42 4.19 -6.29
N ALA A 34 7.62 4.62 -7.54
CA ALA A 34 6.59 5.28 -8.34
C ALA A 34 5.42 4.33 -8.65
N ALA A 35 5.69 3.05 -8.87
CA ALA A 35 4.64 2.03 -9.01
C ALA A 35 3.82 1.87 -7.72
N CYS A 36 4.48 1.88 -6.55
CA CYS A 36 3.78 1.86 -5.26
C CYS A 36 2.88 3.10 -5.08
N ASP A 37 3.37 4.30 -5.42
CA ASP A 37 2.58 5.54 -5.34
C ASP A 37 1.32 5.44 -6.22
N LYS A 38 1.46 5.05 -7.49
CA LYS A 38 0.32 4.86 -8.42
C LYS A 38 -0.69 3.84 -7.89
N GLN A 39 -0.20 2.75 -7.29
CA GLN A 39 -1.05 1.70 -6.76
C GLN A 39 -1.85 2.17 -5.52
N ILE A 40 -1.21 2.94 -4.64
CA ILE A 40 -1.86 3.56 -3.47
C ILE A 40 -2.95 4.53 -3.94
N GLU A 41 -2.64 5.40 -4.90
CA GLU A 41 -3.61 6.35 -5.47
C GLU A 41 -4.82 5.63 -6.09
N LEU A 42 -4.59 4.56 -6.85
CA LEU A 42 -5.66 3.75 -7.41
C LEU A 42 -6.55 3.16 -6.31
N TYR A 43 -5.97 2.55 -5.28
CA TYR A 43 -6.76 1.98 -4.19
C TYR A 43 -7.54 3.04 -3.41
N GLN A 44 -6.97 4.22 -3.17
CA GLN A 44 -7.68 5.34 -2.55
C GLN A 44 -8.86 5.83 -3.40
N LYS A 45 -8.69 5.90 -4.73
CA LYS A 45 -9.77 6.20 -5.66
C LYS A 45 -10.88 5.15 -5.58
N LEU A 46 -10.53 3.86 -5.61
CA LEU A 46 -11.51 2.77 -5.52
C LEU A 46 -12.28 2.80 -4.19
N ARG A 47 -11.62 3.12 -3.07
CA ARG A 47 -12.29 3.33 -1.78
C ARG A 47 -13.26 4.52 -1.82
N THR A 48 -12.90 5.58 -2.54
CA THR A 48 -13.80 6.72 -2.75
C THR A 48 -15.03 6.31 -3.56
N ASP A 49 -14.83 5.58 -4.65
CA ASP A 49 -15.90 5.09 -5.53
C ASP A 49 -16.83 4.09 -4.81
N LEU A 50 -16.29 3.28 -3.88
CA LEU A 50 -17.04 2.34 -3.05
C LEU A 50 -18.11 3.00 -2.18
N ASN A 51 -17.96 4.27 -1.83
CA ASN A 51 -19.00 4.99 -1.07
C ASN A 51 -20.32 5.04 -1.84
N ALA A 52 -20.30 5.05 -3.18
CA ALA A 52 -21.51 4.97 -3.98
C ALA A 52 -22.20 3.60 -3.90
N MET A 53 -21.46 2.56 -3.50
CA MET A 53 -21.98 1.20 -3.33
C MET A 53 -22.46 0.90 -1.90
N ALA A 54 -22.22 1.81 -0.95
CA ALA A 54 -22.68 1.66 0.43
C ALA A 54 -24.21 1.64 0.56
N VAL A 55 -24.91 2.28 -0.39
CA VAL A 55 -26.38 2.33 -0.43
C VAL A 55 -26.85 1.79 -1.77
N VAL A 56 -27.28 0.52 -1.77
CA VAL A 56 -27.83 -0.13 -2.96
C VAL A 56 -29.30 0.19 -3.10
N THR A 57 -29.70 0.69 -4.27
CA THR A 57 -31.09 1.02 -4.61
C THR A 57 -31.50 0.34 -5.90
N GLY A 58 -32.78 0.47 -6.30
CA GLY A 58 -33.26 -0.08 -7.58
C GLY A 58 -33.66 -1.55 -7.56
N LEU A 59 -33.81 -2.15 -6.37
CA LEU A 59 -34.20 -3.56 -6.22
C LEU A 59 -35.70 -3.82 -6.37
N GLY A 60 -36.54 -2.78 -6.52
CA GLY A 60 -38.00 -2.92 -6.62
C GLY A 60 -38.70 -3.00 -5.25
N ARG A 61 -39.98 -3.40 -5.26
CA ARG A 61 -40.83 -3.53 -4.05
C ARG A 61 -41.08 -4.98 -3.68
N PHE A 62 -40.00 -5.73 -3.48
CA PHE A 62 -40.07 -7.08 -2.94
C PHE A 62 -39.90 -7.03 -1.43
N ASP A 63 -40.53 -7.96 -0.70
CA ASP A 63 -40.47 -8.01 0.77
C ASP A 63 -39.02 -8.10 1.31
N CYS A 64 -38.09 -8.66 0.52
CA CYS A 64 -36.68 -8.80 0.87
C CYS A 64 -35.75 -7.72 0.30
N ALA A 65 -36.27 -6.72 -0.42
CA ALA A 65 -35.45 -5.74 -1.13
C ALA A 65 -34.52 -4.96 -0.19
N ASP A 66 -35.03 -4.54 0.97
CA ASP A 66 -34.25 -3.79 1.97
C ASP A 66 -33.14 -4.64 2.61
N GLU A 67 -33.44 -5.92 2.89
CA GLU A 67 -32.46 -6.85 3.44
C GLU A 67 -31.34 -7.13 2.43
N LEU A 68 -31.68 -7.32 1.15
CA LEU A 68 -30.70 -7.50 0.08
C LEU A 68 -29.85 -6.24 -0.13
N ALA A 69 -30.45 -5.06 -0.13
CA ALA A 69 -29.72 -3.80 -0.23
C ALA A 69 -28.69 -3.65 0.91
N LYS A 70 -29.10 -3.98 2.14
CA LYS A 70 -28.22 -3.96 3.31
C LYS A 70 -27.08 -4.95 3.18
N MET A 71 -27.34 -6.19 2.76
CA MET A 71 -26.30 -7.21 2.58
C MET A 71 -25.28 -6.81 1.52
N LEU A 72 -25.72 -6.26 0.39
CA LEU A 72 -24.83 -5.79 -0.68
C LEU A 72 -24.02 -4.56 -0.26
N GLY A 73 -24.65 -3.60 0.41
CA GLY A 73 -23.95 -2.44 0.98
C GLY A 73 -22.88 -2.87 2.00
N ALA A 74 -23.18 -3.84 2.85
CA ALA A 74 -22.22 -4.40 3.81
C ALA A 74 -21.04 -5.11 3.13
N LYS A 75 -21.19 -5.63 1.91
CA LYS A 75 -20.06 -6.17 1.14
C LYS A 75 -19.16 -5.07 0.57
N ALA A 76 -19.69 -3.88 0.32
CA ALA A 76 -18.88 -2.74 -0.09
C ALA A 76 -18.13 -2.14 1.12
N ILE A 77 -18.84 -1.83 2.21
CA ILE A 77 -18.30 -1.11 3.38
C ILE A 77 -18.94 -1.64 4.68
N GLY A 78 -18.13 -1.91 5.70
CA GLY A 78 -18.57 -2.08 7.09
C GLY A 78 -19.14 -3.46 7.45
N GLY A 79 -19.20 -4.40 6.51
CA GLY A 79 -19.49 -5.80 6.77
C GLY A 79 -18.23 -6.65 6.92
N ASP A 80 -18.41 -7.89 7.37
CA ASP A 80 -17.27 -8.82 7.47
C ASP A 80 -16.71 -9.16 6.08
N GLY A 81 -15.39 -8.97 5.94
CA GLY A 81 -14.65 -9.12 4.69
C GLY A 81 -15.11 -8.14 3.60
N ASP A 82 -15.52 -6.93 3.96
CA ASP A 82 -15.88 -5.89 3.00
C ASP A 82 -14.68 -5.43 2.15
N VAL A 83 -14.98 -4.87 0.97
CA VAL A 83 -13.96 -4.46 0.00
C VAL A 83 -13.15 -3.25 0.51
N ASP A 84 -13.77 -2.32 1.23
CA ASP A 84 -13.07 -1.14 1.78
C ASP A 84 -11.98 -1.53 2.78
N SER A 85 -12.29 -2.44 3.71
CA SER A 85 -11.35 -3.01 4.66
C SER A 85 -10.21 -3.76 3.96
N ALA A 86 -10.51 -4.52 2.91
CA ALA A 86 -9.49 -5.21 2.12
C ALA A 86 -8.56 -4.23 1.41
N LEU A 87 -9.10 -3.20 0.74
CA LEU A 87 -8.31 -2.16 0.08
C LEU A 87 -7.44 -1.39 1.07
N GLN A 88 -7.96 -1.06 2.26
CA GLN A 88 -7.18 -0.43 3.32
C GLN A 88 -5.99 -1.29 3.75
N ALA A 89 -6.19 -2.59 3.96
CA ALA A 89 -5.11 -3.51 4.30
C ALA A 89 -4.05 -3.59 3.18
N HIS A 90 -4.47 -3.56 1.91
CA HIS A 90 -3.53 -3.49 0.78
C HIS A 90 -2.75 -2.17 0.75
N ILE A 91 -3.41 -1.02 0.98
CA ILE A 91 -2.75 0.29 1.06
C ILE A 91 -1.65 0.28 2.13
N GLU A 92 -1.90 -0.30 3.29
CA GLU A 92 -0.90 -0.38 4.37
C GLU A 92 0.36 -1.13 3.92
N VAL A 93 0.20 -2.29 3.29
CA VAL A 93 1.35 -3.09 2.82
C VAL A 93 2.11 -2.33 1.73
N VAL A 94 1.42 -1.78 0.72
CA VAL A 94 2.09 -1.05 -0.37
C VAL A 94 2.75 0.24 0.13
N THR A 95 2.19 0.88 1.15
CA THR A 95 2.82 2.03 1.81
C THR A 95 4.13 1.62 2.48
N LEU A 96 4.13 0.50 3.20
CA LEU A 96 5.33 -0.04 3.84
C LEU A 96 6.40 -0.42 2.81
N MET A 97 6.00 -0.99 1.67
CA MET A 97 6.86 -1.27 0.52
C MET A 97 7.55 0.00 0.01
N ARG A 98 6.76 1.01 -0.33
CA ARG A 98 7.25 2.31 -0.82
C ARG A 98 8.25 2.92 0.15
N ASP A 99 7.91 2.95 1.43
CA ASP A 99 8.74 3.57 2.45
C ASP A 99 10.07 2.82 2.62
N THR A 100 10.04 1.50 2.59
CA THR A 100 11.24 0.64 2.62
C THR A 100 12.17 0.95 1.45
N ILE A 101 11.61 1.03 0.24
CA ILE A 101 12.37 1.35 -0.98
C ILE A 101 12.98 2.75 -0.86
N GLN A 102 12.21 3.75 -0.41
CA GLN A 102 12.72 5.10 -0.19
C GLN A 102 13.89 5.10 0.79
N LYS A 103 13.80 4.35 1.89
CA LYS A 103 14.88 4.29 2.89
C LYS A 103 16.15 3.67 2.32
N SER A 104 16.03 2.65 1.47
CA SER A 104 17.17 2.06 0.76
C SER A 104 17.85 3.09 -0.16
N ILE A 105 17.07 3.88 -0.92
CA ILE A 105 17.59 4.96 -1.77
C ILE A 105 18.33 6.02 -0.93
N ASP A 106 17.70 6.51 0.16
CA ASP A 106 18.27 7.55 1.02
C ASP A 106 19.61 7.09 1.63
N LYS A 107 19.69 5.81 2.03
CA LYS A 107 20.88 5.23 2.64
C LYS A 107 22.04 5.11 1.65
N LEU A 108 21.75 4.69 0.42
CA LEU A 108 22.73 4.63 -0.66
C LEU A 108 23.32 6.00 -0.95
N GLN A 109 22.47 7.02 -1.11
CA GLN A 109 22.91 8.39 -1.37
C GLN A 109 23.81 8.94 -0.24
N ALA A 110 23.42 8.72 1.01
CA ALA A 110 24.22 9.13 2.16
C ALA A 110 25.60 8.44 2.20
N GLN A 111 25.68 7.17 1.79
CA GLN A 111 26.93 6.43 1.76
C GLN A 111 27.85 6.90 0.62
N ASP A 112 27.29 7.20 -0.56
CA ASP A 112 28.04 7.74 -1.70
C ASP A 112 28.62 9.12 -1.37
N GLU A 113 27.85 10.00 -0.71
CA GLU A 113 28.32 11.32 -0.27
C GLU A 113 29.48 11.22 0.74
N GLN A 114 29.38 10.31 1.72
CA GLN A 114 30.45 10.07 2.70
C GLN A 114 31.73 9.56 2.04
N ASN A 115 31.60 8.59 1.12
CA ASN A 115 32.74 8.03 0.39
C ASN A 115 33.43 9.10 -0.48
N ALA A 116 32.65 9.93 -1.18
CA ALA A 116 33.19 11.01 -2.01
C ALA A 116 33.89 12.11 -1.20
N GLN A 117 33.48 12.36 0.04
CA GLN A 117 34.15 13.28 0.95
C GLN A 117 35.46 12.70 1.51
N GLY A 118 35.47 11.41 1.88
CA GLY A 118 36.66 10.72 2.38
C GLY A 118 37.80 10.69 1.37
N PHE A 119 37.48 10.46 0.09
CA PHE A 119 38.47 10.43 -1.00
C PHE A 119 39.11 11.79 -1.30
N LYS A 120 38.47 12.91 -0.91
CA LYS A 120 39.01 14.26 -1.10
C LYS A 120 39.98 14.70 0.01
N GLN A 121 40.09 13.93 1.11
CA GLN A 121 40.91 14.28 2.28
C GLN A 121 42.25 13.51 2.35
N THR A 122 42.48 12.55 1.46
CA THR A 122 43.75 11.83 1.27
C THR A 122 44.39 12.23 -0.05
#